data_AF-D3AS03-F1
#
_entry.id   AF-D3AS03-F1
#
_cell.length_a   1.000
_cell.length_b   1.000
_cell.length_c   1.000
_cell.angle_alpha   90.00
_cell.angle_beta   90.00
_cell.angle_gamma   90.00
#
_symmetry.space_group_name_H-M   'P 1'
#
loop_
_entity.id
_entity.type
_entity.pdbx_description
1 polymer ?
#
loop_
_entity_poly.entity_id
_entity_poly.type
_entity_poly.pdbx_seq_one_letter_code
_entity_poly.pdbx_strand_id
1 'polypeptide(L)'
;MISKWEKGLSVPDADILIRDAEILEVSVGELLGSPIDPSENVDVVAQKLEQINFSLAERNRRSRLLCIRIVKVTELRKIFMY
;
A
#
# COMPACT_ATOMS: atom_id res chain seq x y z
N MET A 1 14.01 20.99 21.75
CA MET A 1 14.20 19.58 21.33
C MET A 1 13.64 19.47 19.92
N ILE A 2 14.40 18.97 18.96
CA ILE A 2 13.99 18.90 17.54
C ILE A 2 13.34 17.55 17.28
N SER A 3 12.13 17.55 16.71
CA SER A 3 11.34 16.36 16.42
C SER A 3 12.00 15.45 15.37
N LYS A 4 11.54 14.19 15.27
CA LYS A 4 12.01 13.28 14.20
C LYS A 4 11.59 13.76 12.80
N TRP A 5 10.47 14.48 12.69
CA TRP A 5 10.01 15.10 11.44
C TRP A 5 10.93 16.21 10.99
N GLU A 6 11.27 17.13 11.88
CA GLU A 6 12.23 18.21 11.58
C GLU A 6 13.65 17.69 11.26
N LYS A 7 13.96 16.43 11.60
CA LYS A 7 15.20 15.74 11.22
C LYS A 7 15.08 14.90 9.94
N GLY A 8 13.91 14.84 9.30
CA GLY A 8 13.64 14.01 8.13
C GLY A 8 13.62 12.50 8.39
N LEU A 9 13.46 12.07 9.65
CA LEU A 9 13.51 10.65 10.06
C LEU A 9 12.12 9.99 10.14
N SER A 10 11.05 10.77 10.07
CA SER A 10 9.67 10.26 10.14
C SER A 10 8.68 11.29 9.63
N VAL A 11 7.63 10.86 8.94
CA VAL A 11 6.50 11.73 8.54
C VAL A 11 5.34 11.51 9.53
N PRO A 12 4.64 12.57 9.99
CA PRO A 12 3.39 12.43 10.75
C PRO A 12 2.30 11.67 9.99
N ASP A 13 1.27 11.21 10.71
CA ASP A 13 0.12 10.56 10.07
C ASP A 13 -0.65 11.54 9.16
N ALA A 14 -1.38 11.02 8.19
CA ALA A 14 -2.12 11.80 7.20
C ALA A 14 -3.12 12.76 7.86
N ASP A 15 -3.84 12.31 8.88
CA ASP A 15 -4.80 13.16 9.62
C ASP A 15 -4.12 14.36 10.29
N ILE A 16 -2.89 14.16 10.79
CA ILE A 16 -2.09 15.23 11.41
C ILE A 16 -1.60 16.20 10.31
N LEU A 17 -1.09 15.67 9.20
CA LEU A 17 -0.63 16.49 8.07
C LEU A 17 -1.76 17.34 7.49
N ILE A 18 -2.95 16.78 7.34
CA ILE A 18 -4.13 17.49 6.81
C ILE A 18 -4.50 18.63 7.75
N ARG A 19 -4.66 18.34 9.05
CA ARG A 19 -5.03 19.35 10.05
C ARG A 19 -3.98 20.47 10.15
N ASP A 20 -2.70 20.10 10.15
CA ASP A 20 -1.62 21.08 10.27
C ASP A 20 -1.51 21.94 8.99
N ALA A 21 -1.74 21.34 7.81
CA ALA A 21 -1.82 22.06 6.54
C ALA A 21 -3.00 23.05 6.50
N GLU A 22 -4.17 22.65 7.01
CA GLU A 22 -5.34 23.55 7.16
C GLU A 22 -5.04 24.74 8.08
N ILE A 23 -4.42 24.48 9.24
CA ILE A 23 -4.05 25.54 10.20
C ILE A 23 -3.04 26.52 9.61
N LEU A 24 -2.10 26.01 8.82
CA LEU A 24 -1.03 26.80 8.21
C LEU A 24 -1.43 27.42 6.87
N GLU A 25 -2.64 27.15 6.37
CA GLU A 25 -3.15 27.59 5.06
C GLU A 25 -2.22 27.23 3.88
N VAL A 26 -1.57 26.07 3.96
CA VAL A 26 -0.70 25.53 2.90
C VAL A 26 -1.25 24.19 2.40
N SER A 27 -0.83 23.76 1.22
CA SER A 27 -1.07 22.38 0.80
C SER A 27 -0.19 21.40 1.58
N VAL A 28 -0.65 20.16 1.70
CA VAL A 28 0.16 19.07 2.28
C VAL A 28 1.48 18.91 1.52
N GLY A 29 1.51 19.13 0.20
CA GLY A 29 2.74 19.08 -0.59
C GLY A 29 3.76 20.15 -0.20
N GLU A 30 3.29 21.38 0.04
CA GLU A 30 4.12 22.48 0.55
C GLU A 30 4.61 22.20 1.97
N LEU A 31 3.76 21.64 2.85
CA LEU A 31 4.13 21.23 4.20
C LEU A 31 5.23 20.15 4.22
N LEU A 32 5.21 19.24 3.24
CA LEU A 32 6.22 18.19 3.06
C LEU A 32 7.49 18.68 2.33
N GLY A 33 7.55 19.96 1.94
CA GLY A 33 8.75 20.59 1.40
C GLY A 33 9.10 20.21 -0.04
N SER A 34 8.13 19.83 -0.88
CA SER A 34 8.40 19.55 -2.30
C SER A 34 7.61 20.46 -3.24
N PRO A 35 8.26 21.16 -4.18
CA PRO A 35 7.68 21.29 -5.51
C PRO A 35 7.68 19.87 -6.09
N ILE A 36 6.56 19.17 -5.95
CA ILE A 36 6.41 17.85 -6.54
C ILE A 36 6.38 18.09 -8.05
N ASP A 37 7.49 17.85 -8.75
CA ASP A 37 7.41 17.64 -10.19
C ASP A 37 6.59 16.36 -10.38
N PRO A 38 5.35 16.46 -10.89
CA PRO A 38 4.50 15.29 -11.04
C PRO A 38 5.11 14.29 -12.01
N SER A 39 5.99 14.72 -12.92
CA SER A 39 6.62 13.83 -13.90
C SER A 39 7.65 12.90 -13.28
N GLU A 40 8.47 13.38 -12.34
CA GLU A 40 9.55 12.59 -11.74
C GLU A 40 9.05 11.51 -10.76
N ASN A 41 7.91 11.76 -10.09
CA ASN A 41 7.41 10.86 -9.05
C ASN A 41 6.36 9.84 -9.53
N VAL A 42 5.64 10.12 -10.62
CA VAL A 42 4.65 9.19 -11.17
C VAL A 42 5.31 7.89 -11.62
N ASP A 43 6.49 7.96 -12.23
CA ASP A 43 7.24 6.77 -12.66
C ASP A 43 7.70 5.92 -11.47
N VAL A 44 8.13 6.55 -10.37
CA VAL A 44 8.55 5.84 -9.15
C VAL A 44 7.35 5.17 -8.47
N VAL A 45 6.20 5.85 -8.41
CA VAL A 45 4.96 5.29 -7.86
C VAL A 45 4.46 4.14 -8.74
N ALA A 46 4.49 4.29 -10.06
CA ALA A 46 4.11 3.25 -11.01
C ALA A 46 4.99 1.99 -10.88
N GLN A 47 6.31 2.16 -10.76
CA GLN A 47 7.24 1.05 -10.54
C GLN A 47 6.99 0.34 -9.20
N LYS A 48 6.76 1.09 -8.12
CA LYS A 48 6.41 0.49 -6.81
C LYS A 48 5.09 -0.26 -6.87
N LEU A 49 4.08 0.30 -7.54
CA LEU A 49 2.79 -0.37 -7.75
C LEU A 49 2.95 -1.64 -8.58
N GLU A 50 3.77 -1.63 -9.62
CA GLU A 50 4.07 -2.82 -10.43
C GLU A 50 4.73 -3.92 -9.60
N GLN A 51 5.72 -3.57 -8.77
CA GLN A 51 6.37 -4.52 -7.85
C GLN A 51 5.39 -5.12 -6.84
N ILE A 52 4.52 -4.29 -6.24
CA ILE A 52 3.48 -4.74 -5.32
C ILE A 52 2.51 -5.67 -6.04
N ASN A 53 2.04 -5.29 -7.23
CA ASN A 53 1.10 -6.06 -8.02
C ASN A 53 1.69 -7.41 -8.43
N PHE A 54 2.95 -7.46 -8.82
CA PHE A 54 3.65 -8.72 -9.12
C PHE A 54 3.68 -9.66 -7.91
N SER A 55 4.05 -9.14 -6.73
CA SER A 55 4.06 -9.92 -5.50
C SER A 55 2.66 -10.44 -5.13
N LEU A 56 1.65 -9.58 -5.25
CA LEU A 56 0.25 -9.94 -5.00
C LEU A 56 -0.26 -10.97 -6.00
N ALA A 57 0.08 -10.86 -7.28
CA ALA A 57 -0.31 -11.81 -8.32
C ALA A 57 0.25 -13.20 -8.05
N GLU A 58 1.52 -13.30 -7.66
CA GLU A 58 2.16 -14.57 -7.30
C GLU A 58 1.52 -15.20 -6.06
N ARG A 59 1.24 -14.40 -5.02
CA ARG A 59 0.51 -14.86 -3.83
C ARG A 59 -0.90 -15.34 -4.19
N ASN A 60 -1.63 -14.59 -5.00
CA ASN A 60 -2.98 -14.93 -5.45
C ASN A 60 -3.01 -16.22 -6.26
N ARG A 61 -2.01 -16.45 -7.13
CA ARG A 61 -1.87 -17.70 -7.87
C ARG A 61 -1.76 -18.91 -6.94
N ARG A 62 -0.89 -18.82 -5.92
CA ARG A 62 -0.71 -19.90 -4.92
C ARG A 62 -1.99 -20.13 -4.10
N SER A 63 -2.60 -19.06 -3.60
CA SER A 63 -3.86 -19.12 -2.85
C SER A 63 -4.99 -19.75 -3.66
N ARG A 64 -5.08 -19.44 -4.96
CA ARG A 64 -6.07 -20.03 -5.86
C ARG A 64 -5.89 -21.54 -6.01
N LEU A 65 -4.66 -22.02 -6.18
CA LEU A 65 -4.36 -23.45 -6.29
C LEU A 65 -4.72 -24.19 -5.00
N LEU A 66 -4.41 -23.62 -3.84
CA LEU A 66 -4.80 -24.15 -2.54
C LEU A 66 -6.32 -24.21 -2.39
N CYS A 67 -7.02 -23.13 -2.74
CA CYS A 67 -8.47 -23.06 -2.71
C CYS A 67 -9.11 -24.16 -3.57
N ILE A 68 -8.67 -24.32 -4.83
CA ILE A 68 -9.15 -25.39 -5.73
C ILE A 68 -8.91 -26.77 -5.11
N ARG A 69 -7.73 -27.00 -4.51
CA ARG A 69 -7.41 -28.27 -3.87
C ARG A 69 -8.33 -28.57 -2.69
N ILE A 70 -8.57 -27.58 -1.83
CA ILE A 70 -9.47 -27.70 -0.67
C ILE A 70 -10.88 -28.05 -1.16
N VAL A 71 -11.41 -27.31 -2.13
CA VAL A 71 -12.74 -27.57 -2.70
C VAL A 71 -12.84 -28.98 -3.27
N LYS A 72 -11.84 -29.43 -4.04
CA LYS A 72 -11.82 -30.81 -4.56
C LYS A 72 -11.84 -31.87 -3.46
N VAL A 73 -11.04 -31.68 -2.41
CA VAL A 73 -11.00 -32.62 -1.27
C VAL A 73 -12.34 -32.65 -0.54
N THR A 74 -12.97 -31.50 -0.34
CA THR A 74 -14.28 -31.44 0.33
C THR A 74 -15.38 -32.08 -0.51
N GLU A 75 -15.38 -31.92 -1.83
CA GLU A 75 -16.35 -32.57 -2.72
C GLU A 75 -16.14 -34.10 -2.76
N LEU A 76 -14.89 -34.57 -2.85
CA LEU A 76 -14.60 -36.00 -2.75
C LEU A 76 -15.07 -36.57 -1.42
N ARG A 77 -14.81 -35.88 -0.30
CA ARG A 77 -15.25 -36.33 1.02
C ARG A 77 -16.77 -36.48 1.12
N LYS A 78 -17.55 -35.63 0.43
CA LYS A 78 -19.02 -35.77 0.38
C LYS A 78 -19.43 -37.05 -0.34
N ILE A 79 -18.80 -37.38 -1.48
CA ILE A 79 -19.14 -38.57 -2.27
C ILE A 79 -18.90 -39.87 -1.49
N PHE A 80 -17.81 -39.96 -0.71
CA PHE A 80 -17.49 -41.17 0.07
C PHE A 80 -18.24 -41.28 1.41
N MET A 81 -18.97 -40.24 1.84
CA MET A 81 -19.70 -40.21 3.11
C MET A 81 -21.21 -40.43 2.95
N TYR A 82 -21.67 -40.73 1.73
CA TYR A 82 -23.04 -41.16 1.39
C TYR A 82 -23.00 -42.51 0.67
#